data_AF-A0A1J3K028-F1
#
_entry.id   AF-A0A1J3K028-F1
#
_cell.length_a   1.000
_cell.length_b   1.000
_cell.length_c   1.000
_cell.angle_alpha   90.00
_cell.angle_beta   90.00
_cell.angle_gamma   90.00
#
_symmetry.space_group_name_H-M   'P 1'
#
loop_
_entity.id
_entity.type
_entity.pdbx_description
1 polymer ?
#
loop_
_entity_poly.entity_id
_entity_poly.type
_entity_poly.pdbx_seq_one_letter_code
_entity_poly.pdbx_strand_id
1 'polypeptide(L)'
;RELGVPQKVLFSMLISKFQRVCGKERFEESLKKVVEMGFDPTTRKFVQALQVVYSFSDKTIEEKIKVYQRFGFAVEDVWAIFKKFPQCIGVSEQNISNSVETFLGLGFSRDEFKIMVKRFPSCIGLSAESLKKKT
;
A
#
# COMPACT_ATOMS: atom_id res chain seq x y z
N ARG A 1 -7.30 5.57 -25.86
CA ARG A 1 -8.09 4.46 -25.26
C ARG A 1 -7.26 3.16 -25.15
N GLU A 2 -5.95 3.20 -25.34
CA GLU A 2 -5.12 2.02 -25.65
C GLU A 2 -4.86 1.04 -24.49
N LEU A 3 -5.18 1.40 -23.25
CA LEU A 3 -4.87 0.57 -22.06
C LEU A 3 -6.11 0.10 -21.29
N GLY A 4 -7.31 0.25 -21.86
CA GLY A 4 -8.56 -0.21 -21.23
C GLY A 4 -8.95 0.52 -19.93
N VAL A 5 -8.23 1.58 -19.54
CA VAL A 5 -8.49 2.34 -18.30
C VAL A 5 -9.76 3.20 -18.44
N PRO A 6 -10.77 3.06 -17.56
CA PRO A 6 -11.98 3.89 -17.62
C PRO A 6 -11.70 5.38 -17.38
N GLN A 7 -12.38 6.28 -18.09
CA GLN A 7 -12.23 7.74 -17.90
C GLN A 7 -12.49 8.19 -16.46
N LYS A 8 -13.44 7.54 -15.76
CA LYS A 8 -13.73 7.79 -14.34
C LYS A 8 -12.50 7.64 -13.44
N VAL A 9 -11.61 6.70 -13.76
CA VAL A 9 -10.36 6.48 -13.02
C VAL A 9 -9.39 7.63 -13.25
N LEU A 10 -9.25 8.09 -14.49
CA LEU A 10 -8.42 9.26 -14.82
C LEU A 10 -8.90 10.51 -14.08
N PHE A 11 -10.21 10.77 -14.05
CA PHE A 11 -10.78 11.88 -13.29
C PHE A 11 -10.52 11.76 -11.79
N SER A 12 -10.64 10.57 -11.20
CA SER A 12 -10.34 10.36 -9.78
C SER A 12 -8.88 10.63 -9.41
N MET A 13 -7.96 10.47 -10.35
CA MET A 13 -6.54 10.80 -10.16
C MET A 13 -6.27 12.30 -10.20
N LEU A 14 -6.92 13.02 -11.11
CA LEU A 14 -6.82 14.47 -11.22
C LEU A 14 -7.39 15.20 -9.99
N ILE A 15 -8.38 14.60 -9.32
CA ILE A 15 -9.06 15.16 -8.14
C ILE A 15 -8.39 14.73 -6.82
N SER A 16 -7.54 13.70 -6.85
CA SER A 16 -6.82 13.20 -5.66
C SER A 16 -5.81 14.23 -5.12
N LYS A 17 -5.65 14.30 -3.79
CA LYS A 17 -4.66 15.16 -3.11
C LYS A 17 -3.19 14.83 -3.48
N PHE A 18 -2.94 13.78 -4.24
CA PHE A 18 -1.66 13.51 -4.91
C PHE A 18 -1.50 14.42 -6.14
N GLN A 19 -1.48 15.74 -5.93
CA GLN A 19 -1.27 16.71 -7.00
C GLN A 19 0.20 16.72 -7.44
N ARG A 20 0.44 16.05 -8.58
CA ARG A 20 1.28 16.48 -9.72
C ARG A 20 1.60 15.24 -10.57
N VAL A 21 0.66 14.83 -11.44
CA VAL A 21 1.05 13.96 -12.57
C VAL A 21 1.81 14.86 -13.55
N CYS A 22 3.14 14.87 -13.44
CA CYS A 22 4.07 15.54 -14.33
C CYS A 22 4.78 14.50 -15.23
N GLY A 23 4.82 14.77 -16.53
CA GLY A 23 5.48 13.89 -17.51
C GLY A 23 4.58 12.75 -18.01
N LYS A 24 4.19 12.85 -19.28
CA LYS A 24 3.39 11.83 -19.98
C LYS A 24 4.05 10.44 -19.94
N GLU A 25 5.35 10.40 -20.23
CA GLU A 25 6.13 9.15 -20.28
C GLU A 25 6.14 8.42 -18.94
N ARG A 26 6.41 9.14 -17.83
CA ARG A 26 6.40 8.57 -16.49
C ARG A 26 5.03 8.02 -16.10
N PHE A 27 3.96 8.70 -16.51
CA PHE A 27 2.60 8.22 -16.27
C PHE A 27 2.32 6.94 -17.05
N GLU A 28 2.66 6.89 -18.33
CA GLU A 28 2.49 5.70 -19.18
C GLU A 28 3.29 4.50 -18.67
N GLU A 29 4.54 4.72 -18.25
CA GLU A 29 5.39 3.69 -17.63
C GLU A 29 4.76 3.16 -16.33
N SER A 30 4.30 4.06 -15.44
CA SER A 30 3.65 3.67 -14.18
C SER A 30 2.36 2.89 -14.42
N LEU A 31 1.58 3.30 -15.43
CA LEU A 31 0.35 2.63 -15.82
C LEU A 31 0.64 1.21 -16.32
N LYS A 32 1.64 1.06 -17.20
CA LYS A 32 2.09 -0.25 -17.70
C LYS A 32 2.53 -1.16 -16.56
N LYS A 33 3.37 -0.66 -15.63
CA LYS A 33 3.81 -1.42 -14.44
C LYS A 33 2.62 -1.93 -13.61
N VAL A 34 1.63 -1.09 -13.34
CA VAL A 34 0.47 -1.47 -12.51
C VAL A 34 -0.43 -2.51 -13.21
N VAL A 35 -0.56 -2.42 -14.54
CA VAL A 35 -1.24 -3.43 -15.36
C VAL A 35 -0.48 -4.75 -15.34
N GLU A 36 0.85 -4.73 -15.54
CA GLU A 36 1.72 -5.92 -15.50
C GLU A 36 1.72 -6.60 -14.13
N MET A 37 1.63 -5.81 -13.05
CA MET A 37 1.43 -6.36 -11.71
C MET A 37 0.11 -7.12 -11.60
N GLY A 38 -0.87 -6.89 -12.48
CA GLY A 38 -2.18 -7.56 -12.48
C GLY A 38 -3.23 -6.87 -11.63
N PHE A 39 -3.21 -5.53 -11.54
CA PHE A 39 -4.33 -4.80 -10.94
C PHE A 39 -5.44 -4.59 -11.97
N ASP A 40 -6.69 -4.86 -11.57
CA ASP A 40 -7.86 -4.58 -12.40
C ASP A 40 -8.07 -3.06 -12.54
N PRO A 41 -7.96 -2.50 -13.78
CA PRO A 41 -8.10 -1.07 -14.07
C PRO A 41 -9.43 -0.43 -13.63
N THR A 42 -10.45 -1.24 -13.35
CA THR A 42 -11.77 -0.75 -12.92
C THR A 42 -11.87 -0.54 -11.41
N THR A 43 -10.88 -1.01 -10.64
CA THR A 43 -10.94 -1.00 -9.18
C THR A 43 -10.28 0.22 -8.56
N ARG A 44 -10.74 0.60 -7.35
CA ARG A 44 -10.06 1.62 -6.54
C ARG A 44 -8.60 1.25 -6.20
N LYS A 45 -8.32 -0.05 -6.08
CA LYS A 45 -6.96 -0.56 -5.78
C LYS A 45 -5.99 -0.24 -6.91
N PHE A 46 -6.43 -0.30 -8.17
CA PHE A 46 -5.61 0.14 -9.30
C PHE A 46 -5.22 1.61 -9.18
N VAL A 47 -6.18 2.49 -8.84
CA VAL A 47 -5.91 3.92 -8.65
C VAL A 47 -4.88 4.15 -7.55
N GLN A 48 -5.02 3.44 -6.42
CA GLN A 48 -4.09 3.54 -5.30
C GLN A 48 -2.70 2.99 -5.65
N ALA A 49 -2.62 1.86 -6.36
CA ALA A 49 -1.36 1.28 -6.80
C ALA A 49 -0.64 2.19 -7.79
N LEU A 50 -1.36 2.76 -8.74
CA LEU A 50 -0.80 3.72 -9.69
C LEU A 50 -0.33 4.99 -9.00
N GLN A 51 -1.03 5.49 -7.97
CA GLN A 51 -0.52 6.59 -7.15
C GLN A 51 0.80 6.22 -6.45
N VAL A 52 0.93 5.01 -5.92
CA VAL A 52 2.15 4.55 -5.23
C VAL A 52 3.31 4.41 -6.21
N VAL A 53 3.12 3.65 -7.30
CA VAL A 53 4.16 3.43 -8.33
C VAL A 53 4.58 4.75 -8.99
N TYR A 54 3.63 5.67 -9.16
CA TYR A 54 3.94 6.99 -9.69
C TYR A 54 4.73 7.86 -8.69
N SER A 55 4.41 7.80 -7.40
CA SER A 55 4.99 8.68 -6.37
C SER A 55 6.36 8.22 -5.88
N PHE A 56 6.61 6.91 -5.85
CA PHE A 56 7.84 6.32 -5.31
C PHE A 56 8.71 5.74 -6.42
N SER A 57 10.03 5.87 -6.29
CA SER A 57 10.97 5.16 -7.17
C SER A 57 10.97 3.67 -6.85
N ASP A 58 11.35 2.83 -7.81
CA ASP A 58 11.48 1.37 -7.59
C ASP A 58 12.43 1.09 -6.41
N LYS A 59 13.55 1.81 -6.31
CA LYS A 59 14.47 1.75 -5.16
C LYS A 59 13.76 2.05 -3.83
N THR A 60 12.92 3.07 -3.78
CA THR A 60 12.16 3.41 -2.56
C THR A 60 11.15 2.33 -2.20
N ILE A 61 10.50 1.71 -3.19
CA ILE A 61 9.58 0.59 -2.97
C ILE A 61 10.34 -0.61 -2.41
N GLU A 62 11.52 -0.94 -2.97
CA GLU A 62 12.37 -2.02 -2.46
C GLU A 62 12.85 -1.76 -1.02
N GLU A 63 13.27 -0.54 -0.69
CA GLU A 63 13.61 -0.14 0.67
C GLU A 63 12.43 -0.32 1.63
N LYS A 64 11.21 0.03 1.19
CA LYS A 64 10.00 -0.20 1.98
C LYS A 64 9.71 -1.69 2.18
N ILE A 65 9.93 -2.53 1.18
CA ILE A 65 9.79 -3.99 1.33
C ILE A 65 10.79 -4.50 2.39
N LYS A 66 12.04 -4.04 2.36
CA LYS A 66 13.06 -4.39 3.36
C LYS A 66 12.66 -3.98 4.78
N VAL A 67 11.97 -2.84 4.95
CA VAL A 67 11.41 -2.44 6.25
C VAL A 67 10.47 -3.54 6.76
N TYR A 68 9.50 -3.99 5.96
CA TYR A 68 8.58 -5.05 6.36
C TYR A 68 9.30 -6.38 6.67
N GLN A 69 10.36 -6.72 5.93
CA GLN A 69 11.16 -7.91 6.24
C GLN A 69 11.80 -7.87 7.63
N ARG A 70 12.25 -6.69 8.10
CA ARG A 70 12.76 -6.53 9.47
C ARG A 70 11.70 -6.77 10.55
N PHE A 71 10.41 -6.64 10.20
CA PHE A 71 9.28 -7.01 11.07
C PHE A 71 8.80 -8.45 10.86
N GLY A 72 9.54 -9.26 10.11
CA GLY A 72 9.30 -10.70 9.96
C GLY A 72 8.32 -11.09 8.85
N PHE A 73 7.99 -10.18 7.93
CA PHE A 73 7.19 -10.49 6.75
C PHE A 73 8.07 -11.07 5.63
N ALA A 74 7.61 -12.13 4.98
CA ALA A 74 8.20 -12.62 3.74
C ALA A 74 7.95 -11.62 2.59
N VAL A 75 8.81 -11.60 1.57
CA VAL A 75 8.66 -10.66 0.42
C VAL A 75 7.32 -10.88 -0.27
N GLU A 76 6.93 -12.14 -0.43
CA GLU A 76 5.68 -12.59 -1.02
C GLU A 76 4.47 -12.09 -0.21
N ASP A 77 4.59 -12.08 1.11
CA ASP A 77 3.57 -11.54 2.01
C ASP A 77 3.42 -10.03 1.82
N VAL A 78 4.53 -9.30 1.69
CA VAL A 78 4.50 -7.84 1.43
C VAL A 78 3.82 -7.54 0.09
N TRP A 79 4.11 -8.32 -0.96
CA TRP A 79 3.43 -8.17 -2.25
C TRP A 79 1.93 -8.51 -2.15
N ALA A 80 1.57 -9.54 -1.39
CA ALA A 80 0.16 -9.88 -1.15
C ALA A 80 -0.58 -8.78 -0.37
N ILE A 81 0.08 -8.15 0.61
CA ILE A 81 -0.42 -6.98 1.34
C ILE A 81 -0.58 -5.80 0.38
N PHE A 82 0.42 -5.49 -0.44
CA PHE A 82 0.39 -4.42 -1.43
C PHE A 82 -0.77 -4.59 -2.42
N LYS A 83 -1.02 -5.82 -2.89
CA LYS A 83 -2.17 -6.13 -3.76
C LYS A 83 -3.52 -5.84 -3.12
N LYS A 84 -3.65 -6.03 -1.80
CA LYS A 84 -4.88 -5.74 -1.06
C LYS A 84 -4.98 -4.28 -0.66
N PHE A 85 -3.86 -3.65 -0.32
CA PHE A 85 -3.76 -2.31 0.24
C PHE A 85 -2.48 -1.61 -0.22
N PRO A 86 -2.48 -0.98 -1.42
CA PRO A 86 -1.27 -0.40 -2.00
C PRO A 86 -0.60 0.68 -1.13
N GLN A 87 -1.40 1.38 -0.34
CA GLN A 87 -0.95 2.43 0.58
C GLN A 87 -0.01 1.91 1.68
N CYS A 88 0.15 0.59 1.86
CA CYS A 88 1.12 0.00 2.78
C CYS A 88 2.56 0.49 2.55
N ILE A 89 2.93 0.83 1.31
CA ILE A 89 4.25 1.37 0.96
C ILE A 89 4.46 2.78 1.54
N GLY A 90 3.38 3.56 1.67
CA GLY A 90 3.42 4.89 2.26
C GLY A 90 3.53 4.91 3.79
N VAL A 91 3.37 3.76 4.46
CA VAL A 91 3.47 3.68 5.92
C VAL A 91 4.93 3.90 6.35
N SER A 92 5.13 4.71 7.39
CA SER A 92 6.45 4.93 7.98
C SER A 92 6.90 3.72 8.79
N GLU A 93 8.20 3.49 8.88
CA GLU A 93 8.76 2.46 9.76
C GLU A 93 8.31 2.64 11.21
N GLN A 94 8.28 3.88 11.70
CA GLN A 94 7.78 4.20 13.04
C GLN A 94 6.33 3.74 13.23
N ASN A 95 5.46 3.91 12.23
CA ASN A 95 4.07 3.48 12.34
C ASN A 95 3.93 1.96 12.33
N ILE A 96 4.77 1.25 11.55
CA ILE A 96 4.80 -0.22 11.57
C ILE A 96 5.25 -0.70 12.95
N SER A 97 6.33 -0.13 13.48
CA SER A 97 6.84 -0.42 14.82
C SER A 97 5.78 -0.18 15.90
N ASN A 98 5.16 1.00 15.91
CA ASN A 98 4.10 1.35 16.86
C ASN A 98 2.90 0.39 16.77
N SER A 99 2.56 -0.08 15.57
CA SER A 99 1.50 -1.06 15.38
C SER A 99 1.89 -2.38 16.03
N VAL A 100 3.09 -2.89 15.73
CA VAL A 100 3.61 -4.13 16.32
C VAL A 100 3.57 -4.07 17.85
N GLU A 101 4.09 -3.00 18.45
CA GLU A 101 4.08 -2.82 19.91
C GLU A 101 2.67 -2.69 20.48
N THR A 102 1.75 -2.03 19.75
CA THR A 102 0.34 -1.95 20.14
C THR A 102 -0.30 -3.34 20.22
N PHE A 103 -0.11 -4.18 19.19
CA PHE A 103 -0.70 -5.52 19.17
C PHE A 103 -0.05 -6.45 20.21
N LEU A 104 1.26 -6.33 20.43
CA LEU A 104 1.95 -7.06 21.50
C LEU A 104 1.41 -6.66 22.88
N GLY A 105 1.20 -5.38 23.13
CA GLY A 105 0.61 -4.88 24.38
C GLY A 105 -0.84 -5.29 24.60
N LEU A 106 -1.56 -5.68 23.53
CA LEU A 106 -2.91 -6.27 23.60
C LEU A 106 -2.89 -7.80 23.80
N GLY A 107 -1.71 -8.41 23.90
CA GLY A 107 -1.54 -9.85 24.14
C GLY A 107 -1.41 -10.71 22.88
N PHE A 108 -1.33 -10.11 21.69
CA PHE A 108 -1.08 -10.85 20.45
C PHE A 108 0.41 -11.14 20.26
N SER A 109 0.74 -12.33 19.76
CA SER A 109 2.08 -12.66 19.31
C SER A 109 2.44 -11.95 18.00
N ARG A 110 3.74 -11.91 17.67
CA ARG A 110 4.23 -11.39 16.37
C ARG A 110 3.67 -12.18 15.19
N ASP A 111 3.46 -13.49 15.33
CA ASP A 111 2.90 -14.31 14.26
C ASP A 111 1.41 -14.03 14.05
N GLU A 112 0.64 -13.88 15.13
CA GLU A 112 -0.77 -13.46 15.04
C GLU A 112 -0.89 -12.07 14.41
N PHE A 113 -0.03 -11.11 14.79
CA PHE A 113 0.01 -9.80 14.14
C PHE A 113 0.26 -9.92 12.63
N LYS A 114 1.23 -10.72 12.19
CA LYS A 114 1.48 -10.94 10.76
C LYS A 114 0.26 -11.54 10.05
N ILE A 115 -0.40 -12.53 10.66
CA ILE A 115 -1.63 -13.12 10.13
C ILE A 115 -2.73 -12.07 9.99
N MET A 116 -2.91 -11.22 11.01
CA MET A 116 -3.88 -10.13 10.99
C MET A 116 -3.59 -9.13 9.88
N VAL A 117 -2.33 -8.68 9.75
CA VAL A 117 -1.92 -7.76 8.70
C VAL A 117 -2.14 -8.36 7.31
N LYS A 118 -1.80 -9.63 7.10
CA LYS A 118 -2.04 -10.31 5.81
C LYS A 118 -3.52 -10.40 5.44
N ARG A 119 -4.40 -10.53 6.45
CA ARG A 119 -5.85 -10.60 6.26
C ARG A 119 -6.48 -9.22 6.12
N PHE A 120 -6.01 -8.26 6.90
CA PHE A 120 -6.54 -6.89 7.00
C PHE A 120 -5.40 -5.85 7.07
N PRO A 121 -4.70 -5.55 5.95
CA PRO A 121 -3.56 -4.65 5.95
C PRO A 121 -3.81 -3.24 6.52
N SER A 122 -5.07 -2.80 6.54
CA SER A 122 -5.47 -1.51 7.13
C SER A 122 -5.26 -1.44 8.65
N CYS A 123 -4.95 -2.55 9.32
CA CYS A 123 -4.55 -2.52 10.73
C CYS A 123 -3.14 -1.96 10.95
N ILE A 124 -2.31 -1.91 9.89
CA ILE A 124 -1.03 -1.23 9.93
C ILE A 124 -1.28 0.28 10.09
N GLY A 125 -0.71 0.88 11.12
CA GLY A 125 -0.87 2.29 11.46
C GLY A 125 -1.99 2.56 12.48
N LEU A 126 -2.66 1.52 12.98
CA LEU A 126 -3.57 1.67 14.12
C LEU A 126 -2.75 1.86 15.40
N SER A 127 -3.04 2.94 16.12
CA SER A 127 -2.61 3.10 17.51
C SER A 127 -3.59 2.43 18.47
N ALA A 128 -3.12 2.11 19.68
CA ALA A 128 -3.98 1.62 20.77
C ALA A 128 -5.20 2.53 21.01
N GLU A 129 -5.02 3.84 20.88
CA GLU A 129 -6.09 4.83 21.03
C GLU A 129 -7.16 4.74 19.94
N SER A 130 -6.76 4.41 18.71
CA SER A 130 -7.67 4.26 17.57
C SER A 130 -8.50 2.97 17.64
N LEU A 131 -7.98 1.94 18.32
CA LEU A 131 -8.67 0.67 18.56
C LEU A 131 -9.68 0.77 19.71
N LYS A 132 -9.34 1.48 20.80
CA LYS A 132 -10.23 1.66 21.96
C LYS A 132 -11.50 2.47 21.65
N LYS A 133 -11.48 3.34 20.64
CA LYS A 133 -12.65 4.16 20.24
C LYS A 133 -13.68 3.44 19.36
N LYS A 134 -13.41 2.19 18.96
CA LYS A 134 -14.31 1.38 18.11
C LYS A 134 -14.96 0.22 18.86
N THR A 135 -14.76 0.15 20.16
CA THR A 135 -15.40 -0.79 21.09
C THR A 135 -16.27 0.01 22.04
#